data_AF-A0A1A8MPH9-F1
#
_entry.id   AF-A0A1A8MPH9-F1
#
_cell.length_a   1.000
_cell.length_b   1.000
_cell.length_c   1.000
_cell.angle_alpha   90.00
_cell.angle_beta   90.00
_cell.angle_gamma   90.00
#
_symmetry.space_group_name_H-M   'P 1'
#
loop_
_entity.id
_entity.type
_entity.pdbx_description
1 polymer ?
#
loop_
_entity_poly.entity_id
_entity_poly.type
_entity_poly.pdbx_seq_one_letter_code
_entity_poly.pdbx_strand_id
1 'polypeptide(L)' 'HLPVIQSLIALVNDPQPEHPLRADLAEEYSKDRKKFLKNAEEFTKKHGEKRPMD' A
#
# COMPACT_ATOMS: atom_id res chain seq x y z
N HIS A 1 -1.45 4.73 -21.87
CA HIS A 1 -0.95 5.37 -20.63
C HIS A 1 -2.15 5.57 -19.74
N LEU A 2 -2.17 4.98 -18.53
CA LEU A 2 -3.27 5.25 -17.59
C LEU A 2 -3.20 6.72 -17.17
N PRO A 3 -4.33 7.42 -17.03
CA PRO A 3 -4.38 8.73 -16.38
C PRO A 3 -3.64 8.69 -15.03
N VAL A 4 -3.06 9.83 -14.63
CA VAL A 4 -2.22 9.92 -13.41
C VAL A 4 -2.92 9.31 -12.20
N ILE A 5 -4.20 9.65 -11.99
CA ILE A 5 -5.00 9.14 -10.87
C ILE A 5 -5.16 7.61 -10.94
N GLN A 6 -5.44 7.06 -12.12
CA GLN A 6 -5.59 5.60 -12.29
C GLN A 6 -4.27 4.86 -12.06
N SER A 7 -3.14 5.46 -12.46
CA SER A 7 -1.81 4.90 -12.22
C SER A 7 -1.49 4.82 -10.72
N LEU A 8 -1.85 5.86 -9.96
CA LEU A 8 -1.67 5.89 -8.51
C LEU A 8 -2.55 4.87 -7.79
N ILE A 9 -3.82 4.74 -8.21
CA ILE A 9 -4.73 3.73 -7.66
C ILE A 9 -4.17 2.32 -7.88
N ALA A 10 -3.64 2.04 -9.08
CA ALA A 10 -3.02 0.76 -9.39
C ALA A 10 -1.83 0.47 -8.46
N LEU A 11 -0.93 1.44 -8.26
CA LEU A 11 0.24 1.29 -7.40
C LEU A 11 -0.10 1.08 -5.91
N VAL A 12 -1.16 1.73 -5.42
CA VAL A 12 -1.62 1.54 -4.03
C VAL A 12 -2.21 0.15 -3.84
N ASN A 13 -2.97 -0.35 -4.83
CA ASN A 13 -3.58 -1.68 -4.78
C ASN A 13 -2.59 -2.82 -5.01
N ASP A 14 -1.58 -2.60 -5.85
CA ASP A 14 -0.50 -3.54 -6.15
C ASP A 14 0.88 -2.86 -6.01
N PRO A 15 1.45 -2.88 -4.79
CA PRO A 15 2.77 -2.29 -4.55
C PRO A 15 3.87 -2.93 -5.39
N GLN A 16 4.84 -2.11 -5.84
CA GLN A 16 6.00 -2.57 -6.61
C GLN A 16 7.26 -2.61 -5.74
N PRO A 17 7.56 -3.73 -5.03
CA PRO A 17 8.70 -3.83 -4.12
C PRO A 17 10.06 -3.72 -4.80
N GLU A 18 10.14 -3.95 -6.12
CA GLU A 18 11.37 -3.83 -6.94
C GLU A 18 11.79 -2.38 -7.21
N HIS A 19 10.88 -1.42 -7.02
CA HIS A 19 11.14 0.01 -7.19
C HIS A 19 10.65 0.82 -5.97
N PRO A 20 11.18 0.55 -4.76
CA PRO A 20 10.57 1.06 -3.55
C PRO A 20 11.06 2.47 -3.22
N LEU A 21 10.14 3.30 -2.72
CA LEU A 21 10.51 4.53 -2.01
C LEU A 21 10.93 4.23 -0.56
N ARG A 22 10.38 3.17 0.04
CA ARG A 22 10.65 2.70 1.40
C ARG A 22 11.15 1.25 1.37
N ALA A 23 12.46 1.07 1.39
CA ALA A 23 13.09 -0.24 1.27
C ALA A 23 12.72 -1.20 2.42
N ASP A 24 12.57 -0.68 3.64
CA ASP A 24 12.14 -1.43 4.82
C ASP A 24 10.76 -2.08 4.63
N LEU A 25 9.80 -1.31 4.13
CA LEU A 25 8.46 -1.79 3.86
C LEU A 25 8.42 -2.76 2.66
N ALA A 26 9.22 -2.51 1.63
CA ALA A 26 9.31 -3.40 0.47
C ALA A 26 9.91 -4.76 0.83
N GLU A 27 10.91 -4.78 1.72
CA GLU A 27 11.47 -6.01 2.26
C GLU A 27 10.42 -6.76 3.10
N GLU A 28 9.68 -6.06 3.99
CA GLU A 28 8.60 -6.67 4.77
C GLU A 28 7.49 -7.22 3.86
N TYR A 29 7.05 -6.45 2.87
CA TYR A 29 6.06 -6.89 1.88
C TYR A 29 6.49 -8.16 1.14
N SER A 30 7.77 -8.25 0.78
CA SER A 30 8.33 -9.36 0.00
C SER A 30 8.62 -10.61 0.83
N LYS A 31 9.08 -10.45 2.08
CA LYS A 31 9.54 -11.55 2.94
C LYS A 31 8.51 -12.00 3.99
N ASP A 32 7.67 -11.10 4.47
CA ASP A 32 6.62 -11.38 5.46
C ASP A 32 5.33 -10.59 5.15
N ARG A 33 4.67 -11.00 4.07
CA ARG A 33 3.42 -10.37 3.59
C ARG A 33 2.31 -10.36 4.64
N LYS A 34 2.28 -11.35 5.55
CA LYS A 34 1.27 -11.41 6.62
C LYS A 34 1.50 -10.29 7.64
N LYS A 35 2.74 -10.09 8.09
CA LYS A 35 3.10 -9.00 8.99
C LYS A 35 2.87 -7.63 8.34
N PHE A 36 3.28 -7.47 7.07
CA PHE A 36 3.02 -6.24 6.32
C PHE A 36 1.53 -5.89 6.30
N LEU A 37 0.66 -6.84 5.92
CA LEU A 37 -0.78 -6.59 5.82
C LEU A 37 -1.40 -6.25 7.18
N LYS A 38 -0.96 -6.89 8.26
CA LYS A 38 -1.38 -6.55 9.63
C LYS A 38 -0.99 -5.11 9.99
N ASN A 39 0.26 -4.74 9.74
CA ASN A 39 0.76 -3.39 10.03
C ASN A 39 0.03 -2.34 9.18
N ALA A 40 -0.19 -2.62 7.89
CA ALA A 40 -0.92 -1.75 6.97
C ALA A 40 -2.37 -1.56 7.42
N GLU A 41 -3.04 -2.61 7.89
CA GLU A 41 -4.38 -2.54 8.45
C GLU A 41 -4.43 -1.67 9.72
N GLU A 42 -3.51 -1.90 10.66
CA GLU A 42 -3.42 -1.11 11.89
C GLU A 42 -3.13 0.38 11.59
N PHE A 43 -2.23 0.66 10.64
CA PHE A 43 -1.91 2.02 10.21
C PHE A 43 -3.12 2.69 9.55
N THR A 44 -3.83 1.97 8.68
CA THR A 44 -5.05 2.46 8.01
C THR A 44 -6.15 2.76 9.03
N LYS A 45 -6.34 1.92 10.06
CA LYS A 45 -7.30 2.19 11.13
C LYS A 45 -6.99 3.45 11.92
N LYS A 46 -5.70 3.75 12.14
CA LYS A 46 -5.26 4.88 12.96
C LYS A 46 -5.22 6.20 12.18
N HIS A 47 -4.90 6.15 10.89
CA HIS A 47 -4.55 7.33 10.09
C HIS A 47 -5.33 7.47 8.78
N GLY A 48 -6.08 6.45 8.37
CA GLY A 48 -6.84 6.47 7.13
C GLY A 48 -8.07 7.34 7.22
N GLU A 49 -8.40 8.03 6.13
CA GLU A 49 -9.66 8.74 5.97
C GLU A 49 -10.85 7.78 6.04
N LYS A 50 -12.00 8.31 6.48
CA LYS A 50 -13.24 7.54 6.43
C LYS A 50 -13.57 7.23 4.98
N ARG A 51 -13.79 5.94 4.68
CA ARG A 51 -14.29 5.56 3.36
C ARG A 51 -15.67 6.18 3.14
N PRO A 52 -15.96 6.68 1.93
CA PRO A 52 -17.32 7.03 1.57
C PRO A 52 -18.22 5.83 1.87
N MET A 53 -19.23 6.08 2.69
CA MET A 53 -20.40 5.21 2.71
C MET A 53 -21.20 5.79 1.55
N ASP A 54 -21.25 5.10 0.41
CA ASP A 54 -22.09 5.56 -0.70
C ASP A 54 -23.49 5.97 -0.20
#